data_AF-A0A2N1X9S8-F1
#
_entry.id   AF-A0A2N1X9S8-F1
#
_cell.length_a   1.000
_cell.length_b   1.000
_cell.length_c   1.000
_cell.angle_alpha   90.00
_cell.angle_beta   90.00
_cell.angle_gamma   90.00
#
_symmetry.space_group_name_H-M   'P 1'
#
loop_
_entity.id
_entity.type
_entity.pdbx_description
1 polymer ?
#
loop_
_entity_poly.entity_id
_entity_poly.type
_entity_poly.pdbx_seq_one_letter_code
_entity_poly.pdbx_strand_id
1 'polypeptide(L)'
;MAKKVVGYIKLQVKAGQANPSPPVGPALGQRGLNIMEFCKAFNAATQKLEPGLPIPVVITAYSDRTFTFITKTPPASILLKKAVGITSGSKRPNTEKVGKVTRKQLEDIAKAKEPDLTAASLDAAVRTIAGSARSMGLVVEG
;
A
#
# COMPACT_ATOMS: atom_id res chain seq x y z
N MET A 1 -3.81 17.71 23.55
CA MET A 1 -3.53 16.76 24.64
C MET A 1 -3.41 15.37 24.03
N ALA A 2 -2.23 14.76 24.07
CA ALA A 2 -1.95 13.51 23.35
C ALA A 2 -2.55 12.32 24.10
N LYS A 3 -3.56 11.68 23.50
CA LYS A 3 -4.13 10.42 24.01
C LYS A 3 -3.03 9.37 24.12
N LYS A 4 -2.95 8.62 25.23
CA LYS A 4 -1.95 7.56 25.42
C LYS A 4 -2.13 6.47 24.35
N VAL A 5 -1.12 6.32 23.50
CA VAL A 5 -1.06 5.27 22.47
C VAL A 5 -0.72 3.94 23.15
N VAL A 6 -1.59 2.96 23.00
CA VAL A 6 -1.43 1.59 23.52
C VAL A 6 -0.55 0.75 22.59
N GLY A 7 -0.53 1.09 21.31
CA GLY A 7 0.34 0.46 20.33
C GLY A 7 -0.01 0.82 18.89
N TYR A 8 0.91 0.47 17.99
CA TYR A 8 0.74 0.58 16.55
C TYR A 8 0.51 -0.81 15.96
N ILE A 9 -0.53 -0.94 15.15
CA ILE A 9 -0.85 -2.16 14.39
C ILE A 9 -0.63 -1.84 12.92
N LYS A 10 0.21 -2.61 12.24
CA LYS A 10 0.45 -2.50 10.81
C LYS A 10 -0.21 -3.68 10.12
N LEU A 11 -1.22 -3.41 9.28
CA LEU A 11 -1.96 -4.43 8.56
C LEU A 11 -1.93 -4.12 7.06
N GLN A 12 -2.07 -5.16 6.24
CA GLN A 12 -2.34 -5.03 4.81
C GLN A 12 -3.78 -5.48 4.56
N VAL A 13 -4.58 -4.62 3.96
CA VAL A 13 -6.00 -4.88 3.67
C VAL A 13 -6.25 -4.58 2.19
N LYS A 14 -7.03 -5.43 1.51
CA LYS A 14 -7.39 -5.21 0.11
C LYS A 14 -8.38 -4.04 0.01
N ALA A 15 -8.07 -3.07 -0.85
CA ALA A 15 -8.91 -1.91 -1.15
C ALA A 15 -10.33 -2.35 -1.56
N GLY A 16 -11.36 -1.70 -0.99
CA GLY A 16 -12.76 -1.98 -1.29
C GLY A 16 -13.30 -3.36 -0.86
N GLN A 17 -12.46 -4.22 -0.28
CA GLN A 17 -12.83 -5.54 0.25
C GLN A 17 -12.27 -5.75 1.65
N ALA A 18 -12.44 -4.76 2.54
CA ALA A 18 -12.16 -4.98 3.96
C ALA A 18 -13.21 -5.93 4.55
N ASN A 19 -12.86 -7.22 4.56
CA ASN A 19 -13.60 -8.25 5.27
C ASN A 19 -12.92 -8.54 6.61
N PRO A 20 -13.67 -8.97 7.64
CA PRO A 20 -13.15 -9.41 8.94
C PRO A 20 -12.44 -10.78 8.82
N SER A 21 -11.66 -10.97 7.77
CA SER A 21 -10.93 -12.19 7.46
C SER A 21 -9.83 -12.44 8.51
N PRO A 22 -9.35 -13.69 8.68
CA PRO A 22 -8.37 -14.06 9.71
C PRO A 22 -7.09 -13.21 9.83
N PRO A 23 -6.59 -12.49 8.81
CA PRO A 23 -5.45 -11.57 9.03
C PRO A 23 -5.82 -10.28 9.77
N VAL A 24 -7.06 -9.78 9.65
CA VAL A 24 -7.48 -8.47 10.20
C VAL A 24 -8.23 -8.63 11.53
N GLY A 25 -9.07 -9.67 11.62
CA GLY A 25 -9.93 -9.92 12.77
C GLY A 25 -9.18 -10.16 14.09
N PRO A 26 -8.23 -11.12 14.17
CA PRO A 26 -7.45 -11.38 15.38
C PRO A 26 -6.56 -10.21 15.80
N ALA A 27 -5.93 -9.52 14.84
CA ALA A 27 -5.01 -8.42 15.13
C ALA A 27 -5.72 -7.22 15.77
N LEU A 28 -6.93 -6.89 15.30
CA LEU A 28 -7.77 -5.83 15.86
C LEU A 28 -8.55 -6.27 17.10
N GLY A 29 -9.07 -7.50 17.08
CA GLY A 29 -9.85 -8.08 18.18
C GLY A 29 -9.02 -8.27 19.45
N GLN A 30 -7.75 -8.66 19.34
CA GLN A 30 -6.81 -8.75 20.48
C GLN A 30 -6.62 -7.41 21.21
N ARG A 31 -6.88 -6.28 20.54
CA ARG A 31 -6.76 -4.93 21.12
C ARG A 31 -8.10 -4.31 21.50
N GLY A 32 -9.21 -5.06 21.38
CA GLY A 32 -10.55 -4.59 21.74
C GLY A 32 -11.09 -3.49 20.83
N LEU A 33 -10.61 -3.41 19.58
CA LEU A 33 -11.03 -2.41 18.61
C LEU A 33 -12.24 -2.91 17.79
N ASN A 34 -13.09 -1.98 17.37
CA ASN A 34 -14.31 -2.29 16.64
C ASN A 34 -14.02 -2.62 15.16
N ILE A 35 -13.96 -3.93 14.85
CA ILE A 35 -13.57 -4.45 13.52
C ILE A 35 -14.52 -3.96 12.42
N MET A 36 -15.83 -3.92 12.69
CA MET A 36 -16.83 -3.51 11.69
C MET A 36 -16.72 -2.04 11.34
N GLU A 37 -16.44 -1.20 12.32
CA GLU A 37 -16.27 0.24 12.14
C GLU A 37 -15.00 0.55 11.35
N PHE A 38 -13.91 -0.16 11.65
CA PHE A 38 -12.68 -0.11 10.86
C PHE A 38 -12.93 -0.53 9.41
N CYS A 39 -13.60 -1.66 9.16
CA CYS A 39 -13.88 -2.11 7.79
C CYS A 39 -14.73 -1.10 7.00
N LYS A 40 -15.74 -0.49 7.62
CA LYS A 40 -16.56 0.56 6.97
C LYS A 40 -15.74 1.82 6.67
N ALA A 41 -14.99 2.33 7.65
CA ALA A 41 -14.19 3.53 7.48
C ALA A 41 -13.05 3.32 6.45
N PHE A 42 -12.44 2.13 6.45
CA PHE A 42 -11.44 1.73 5.46
C PHE A 42 -12.03 1.60 4.07
N ASN A 43 -13.20 0.96 3.91
CA ASN A 43 -13.86 0.86 2.61
C ASN A 43 -14.27 2.25 2.07
N ALA A 44 -14.71 3.17 2.92
CA ALA A 44 -15.02 4.55 2.52
C ALA A 44 -13.76 5.32 2.09
N ALA A 45 -12.64 5.16 2.82
CA ALA A 45 -11.37 5.79 2.47
C ALA A 45 -10.75 5.18 1.19
N THR A 46 -10.92 3.88 0.99
CA THR A 46 -10.35 3.13 -0.13
C THR A 46 -11.29 2.99 -1.33
N GLN A 47 -12.52 3.48 -1.25
CA GLN A 47 -13.48 3.54 -2.36
C GLN A 47 -12.97 4.34 -3.56
N LYS A 48 -12.08 5.31 -3.30
CA LYS A 48 -11.42 6.14 -4.34
C LYS A 48 -10.23 5.44 -5.00
N LEU A 49 -9.75 4.34 -4.42
CA LEU A 49 -8.59 3.58 -4.90
C LEU A 49 -9.08 2.29 -5.55
N GLU A 50 -8.34 1.79 -6.53
CA GLU A 50 -8.80 0.64 -7.30
C GLU A 50 -9.04 -0.59 -6.42
N PRO A 51 -10.21 -1.23 -6.55
CA PRO A 51 -10.58 -2.37 -5.73
C PRO A 51 -9.63 -3.55 -5.94
N GLY A 52 -9.21 -4.17 -4.84
CA GLY A 52 -8.33 -5.34 -4.83
C GLY A 52 -6.83 -5.05 -4.60
N LEU A 53 -6.40 -3.79 -4.59
CA LEU A 53 -5.01 -3.44 -4.25
C LEU A 53 -4.76 -3.60 -2.74
N PRO A 54 -3.71 -4.34 -2.30
CA PRO A 54 -3.27 -4.37 -0.91
C PRO A 54 -2.78 -3.00 -0.47
N ILE A 55 -3.54 -2.36 0.40
CA ILE A 55 -3.25 -1.06 0.98
C ILE A 55 -2.71 -1.30 2.40
N PRO A 56 -1.49 -0.84 2.70
CA PRO A 56 -0.96 -0.89 4.05
C PRO A 56 -1.64 0.19 4.90
N VAL A 57 -2.14 -0.22 6.06
CA VAL A 57 -2.82 0.65 7.02
C VAL A 57 -2.08 0.59 8.35
N VAL A 58 -1.83 1.76 8.92
CA VAL A 58 -1.27 1.88 10.26
C VAL A 58 -2.38 2.32 11.19
N ILE A 59 -2.74 1.45 12.13
CA ILE A 59 -3.80 1.67 13.10
C ILE A 59 -3.14 1.99 14.42
N THR A 60 -3.43 3.17 14.95
CA THR A 60 -2.98 3.61 16.26
C THR A 60 -4.12 3.38 17.24
N ALA A 61 -3.91 2.49 18.20
CA ALA A 61 -4.89 2.17 19.24
C ALA A 61 -4.63 3.08 20.46
N TYR A 62 -5.68 3.69 21.00
CA TYR A 62 -5.62 4.51 22.21
C TYR A 62 -6.23 3.76 23.40
N SER A 63 -5.90 4.21 24.62
CA SER A 63 -6.33 3.57 25.87
C SER A 63 -7.83 3.69 26.15
N ASP A 64 -8.51 4.61 25.48
CA ASP A 64 -9.96 4.83 25.55
C ASP A 64 -10.76 3.93 24.59
N ARG A 65 -10.11 2.89 24.03
CA ARG A 65 -10.67 2.00 22.98
C ARG A 65 -10.98 2.70 21.66
N THR A 66 -10.54 3.95 21.49
CA THR A 66 -10.59 4.63 20.19
C THR A 66 -9.41 4.22 19.33
N PHE A 67 -9.58 4.26 18.01
CA PHE A 67 -8.50 4.02 17.06
C PHE A 67 -8.47 5.13 16.01
N THR A 68 -7.26 5.50 15.60
CA THR A 68 -7.04 6.31 14.40
C THR A 68 -6.27 5.48 13.40
N PHE A 69 -6.76 5.38 12.18
CA PHE A 69 -6.07 4.67 11.12
C PHE A 69 -5.57 5.65 10.06
N ILE A 70 -4.36 5.40 9.57
CA ILE A 70 -3.77 6.11 8.44
C ILE A 70 -3.62 5.09 7.32
N THR A 71 -4.39 5.27 6.26
CA THR A 71 -4.23 4.52 5.01
C THR A 71 -3.07 5.14 4.23
N LYS A 72 -2.08 4.32 3.88
CA LYS A 72 -1.03 4.73 2.96
C LYS A 72 -1.39 4.34 1.54
N THR A 73 -0.79 4.97 0.55
CA THR A 73 -0.91 4.55 -0.84
C THR A 73 -0.45 3.10 -1.06
N PRO A 74 -1.01 2.44 -2.08
CA PRO A 74 -0.60 1.10 -2.46
C PRO A 74 0.90 1.05 -2.76
N PRO A 75 1.58 -0.06 -2.42
CA PRO A 75 3.00 -0.21 -2.67
C PRO A 75 3.28 -0.18 -4.17
N ALA A 76 4.38 0.48 -4.54
CA ALA A 76 4.78 0.66 -5.94
C ALA A 76 4.91 -0.70 -6.65
N SER A 77 5.33 -1.74 -5.92
CA SER A 77 5.42 -3.11 -6.41
C SER A 77 4.12 -3.64 -7.02
N ILE A 78 2.96 -3.25 -6.49
CA ILE A 78 1.67 -3.77 -6.95
C ILE A 78 1.16 -2.94 -8.14
N LEU A 79 1.37 -1.62 -8.11
CA LEU A 79 1.08 -0.75 -9.25
C LEU A 79 1.91 -1.12 -10.47
N LEU A 80 3.20 -1.43 -10.27
CA LEU A 80 4.11 -1.90 -11.31
C LEU A 80 3.73 -3.28 -11.84
N LYS A 81 3.35 -4.22 -10.95
CA LYS A 81 2.81 -5.52 -11.38
C LYS A 81 1.57 -5.37 -12.26
N LYS A 82 0.69 -4.43 -11.91
CA LYS A 82 -0.51 -4.13 -12.70
C LYS A 82 -0.17 -3.48 -14.04
N ALA A 83 0.76 -2.52 -14.06
CA ALA A 83 1.20 -1.85 -15.29
C ALA A 83 1.81 -2.83 -16.32
N VAL A 84 2.41 -3.92 -15.84
CA VAL A 84 3.04 -4.96 -16.66
C VAL A 84 2.12 -6.18 -16.86
N GLY A 85 1.00 -6.26 -16.14
CA GLY A 85 0.06 -7.37 -16.22
C GLY A 85 0.54 -8.68 -15.57
N ILE A 86 1.55 -8.64 -14.70
CA ILE A 86 2.13 -9.83 -14.06
C ILE A 86 1.62 -10.01 -12.62
N THR A 87 1.34 -11.25 -12.24
CA THR A 87 0.86 -11.59 -10.88
C THR A 87 2.01 -11.90 -9.91
N SER A 88 3.12 -12.46 -10.42
CA SER A 88 4.33 -12.76 -9.65
C SER A 88 5.52 -11.94 -10.15
N GLY A 89 6.34 -11.45 -9.21
CA GLY A 89 7.61 -10.81 -9.55
C GLY A 89 8.67 -11.85 -9.91
N SER A 90 9.80 -11.39 -10.43
CA SER A 90 10.90 -12.30 -10.75
C SER A 90 11.42 -13.04 -9.52
N LYS A 91 11.63 -14.36 -9.64
CA LYS A 91 12.33 -15.15 -8.62
C LYS A 91 13.81 -14.79 -8.53
N ARG A 92 14.39 -14.22 -9.59
CA ARG A 92 15.77 -13.73 -9.66
C ARG A 92 15.77 -12.35 -10.32
N PRO A 93 15.56 -11.26 -9.55
CA PRO A 93 15.38 -9.90 -10.08
C PRO A 93 16.48 -9.44 -11.05
N ASN A 94 17.72 -9.88 -10.84
CA ASN A 94 18.86 -9.46 -11.66
C ASN A 94 19.07 -10.33 -12.91
N THR A 95 18.48 -11.53 -12.98
CA THR A 95 18.76 -12.53 -14.02
C THR A 95 17.54 -12.80 -14.89
N GLU A 96 16.36 -12.92 -14.29
CA GLU A 96 15.10 -13.18 -14.98
C GLU A 96 14.29 -11.89 -15.02
N LYS A 97 14.15 -11.32 -16.22
CA LYS A 97 13.37 -10.11 -16.43
C LYS A 97 11.92 -10.48 -16.74
N VAL A 98 11.00 -10.07 -15.88
CA VAL A 98 9.57 -10.47 -15.95
C VAL A 98 8.68 -9.45 -16.67
N GLY A 99 9.27 -8.39 -17.22
CA GLY A 99 8.57 -7.44 -18.06
C GLY A 99 9.30 -6.11 -18.20
N LYS A 100 8.69 -5.19 -18.94
CA LYS A 100 9.23 -3.86 -19.21
C LYS A 100 8.26 -2.79 -18.72
N VAL A 101 8.79 -1.71 -18.16
CA VAL A 101 8.03 -0.52 -17.79
C VAL A 101 8.63 0.69 -18.49
N THR A 102 7.78 1.55 -19.02
CA THR A 102 8.20 2.78 -19.69
C THR A 102 8.23 3.95 -18.71
N ARG A 103 9.03 4.98 -19.01
CA ARG A 103 9.10 6.20 -18.19
C ARG A 103 7.73 6.87 -17.98
N LYS A 104 6.85 6.87 -19.00
CA LYS A 104 5.49 7.41 -18.88
C LYS A 104 4.65 6.69 -17.81
N GLN A 105 4.69 5.35 -17.80
CA GLN A 105 4.00 4.57 -16.77
C GLN A 105 4.57 4.83 -15.38
N LEU A 106 5.89 5.05 -15.26
CA LEU A 106 6.51 5.41 -14.00
C LEU A 106 6.06 6.79 -13.51
N GLU A 107 5.90 7.76 -14.41
CA GLU A 107 5.39 9.10 -14.09
C GLU A 107 3.93 9.07 -13.63
N ASP A 108 3.06 8.28 -14.29
CA ASP A 108 1.67 8.14 -13.88
C ASP A 108 1.56 7.47 -12.51
N ILE A 109 2.37 6.44 -12.25
CA ILE A 109 2.45 5.78 -10.94
C ILE A 109 3.05 6.73 -9.90
N ALA A 110 4.02 7.57 -10.27
CA ALA A 110 4.62 8.57 -9.40
C ALA A 110 3.60 9.62 -8.95
N LYS A 111 2.81 10.17 -9.88
CA LYS A 111 1.74 11.12 -9.58
C LYS A 111 0.64 10.50 -8.72
N ALA A 112 0.24 9.27 -9.03
CA ALA A 112 -0.75 8.55 -8.21
C ALA A 112 -0.27 8.30 -6.77
N LYS A 113 1.06 8.22 -6.56
CA LYS A 113 1.68 7.95 -5.27
C LYS A 113 2.30 9.19 -4.61
N GLU A 114 2.24 10.34 -5.28
CA GLU A 114 2.78 11.63 -4.84
C GLU A 114 2.39 12.02 -3.41
N PRO A 115 1.15 11.85 -2.93
CA PRO A 115 0.79 12.27 -1.56
C PRO A 115 1.50 11.49 -0.44
N ASP A 116 2.09 10.33 -0.73
CA ASP A 116 2.85 9.52 0.24
C ASP A 116 4.34 9.42 -0.10
N LEU A 117 4.75 9.96 -1.24
CA LEU A 117 6.15 9.96 -1.67
C LEU A 117 6.88 11.08 -0.96
N THR A 118 7.94 10.75 -0.24
CA THR A 118 8.88 11.72 0.36
C THR A 118 9.82 12.32 -0.69
N ALA A 119 9.46 12.26 -1.98
CA ALA A 119 10.29 12.74 -3.06
C ALA A 119 10.19 14.27 -3.16
N ALA A 120 11.34 14.94 -3.23
CA ALA A 120 11.42 16.39 -3.37
C ALA A 120 10.99 16.89 -4.77
N SER A 121 10.90 15.99 -5.75
CA SER A 121 10.54 16.30 -7.14
C SER A 121 9.95 15.08 -7.85
N LEU A 122 9.19 15.31 -8.92
CA LEU A 122 8.63 14.25 -9.77
C LEU A 122 9.72 13.31 -10.32
N ASP A 123 10.88 13.83 -10.73
CA ASP A 123 12.01 12.99 -11.17
C ASP A 123 12.56 12.09 -10.06
N ALA A 124 12.63 12.60 -8.82
CA ALA A 124 13.02 11.78 -7.67
C ALA A 124 12.00 10.68 -7.40
N ALA A 125 10.70 10.98 -7.51
CA ALA A 125 9.63 10.00 -7.36
C ALA A 125 9.71 8.91 -8.43
N VAL A 126 9.92 9.29 -9.70
CA VAL A 126 10.12 8.36 -10.82
C VAL A 126 11.34 7.48 -10.57
N ARG A 127 12.45 8.04 -10.08
CA ARG A 127 13.65 7.25 -9.72
C ARG A 127 13.39 6.25 -8.59
N THR A 128 12.64 6.62 -7.56
CA THR A 128 12.26 5.70 -6.48
C THR A 128 11.41 4.54 -7.00
N ILE A 129 10.48 4.81 -7.91
CA ILE A 129 9.64 3.77 -8.52
C ILE A 129 10.46 2.92 -9.50
N ALA A 130 11.36 3.52 -10.26
CA ALA A 130 12.29 2.80 -11.14
C ALA A 130 13.19 1.83 -10.35
N GLY A 131 13.70 2.25 -9.19
CA GLY A 131 14.45 1.38 -8.28
C GLY A 131 13.61 0.21 -7.77
N SER A 132 12.34 0.49 -7.42
CA SER A 132 11.38 -0.56 -7.02
C SER A 132 11.09 -1.54 -8.16
N ALA A 133 10.99 -1.06 -9.40
CA ALA A 133 10.79 -1.88 -10.59
C ALA A 133 11.99 -2.81 -10.85
N ARG A 134 13.21 -2.29 -10.77
CA ARG A 134 14.45 -3.07 -10.90
C ARG A 134 14.54 -4.16 -9.84
N SER A 135 14.19 -3.85 -8.59
CA SER A 135 14.20 -4.84 -7.49
C SER A 135 13.19 -5.98 -7.69
N MET A 136 12.22 -5.83 -8.59
CA MET A 136 11.28 -6.90 -8.95
C MET A 136 11.64 -7.64 -10.24
N GLY A 137 12.74 -7.27 -10.89
CA GLY A 137 13.14 -7.80 -12.20
C GLY A 137 12.37 -7.21 -13.37
N LEU A 138 11.87 -5.98 -13.25
CA LEU A 138 11.34 -5.23 -14.39
C LEU A 138 12.45 -4.43 -15.05
N VAL A 139 12.48 -4.46 -16.38
CA VAL A 139 13.34 -3.59 -17.17
C VAL A 139 12.68 -2.22 -17.24
N VAL A 140 13.36 -1.22 -16.71
CA VAL A 140 12.97 0.17 -16.92
C VAL A 140 13.59 0.61 -18.24
N GLU A 141 12.76 0.86 -19.25
CA GLU A 141 13.18 1.51 -20.49
C GLU A 141 12.90 3.01 -20.36
N GLY A 142 13.97 3.79 -20.16
CA GLY A 142 13.91 5.24 -19.94
C GLY A 142 15.17 5.80 -19.30
#